data_AF-A0A415UVR6-F1
#
_entry.id   AF-A0A415UVR6-F1
#
_cell.length_a   1.000
_cell.length_b   1.000
_cell.length_c   1.000
_cell.angle_alpha   90.00
_cell.angle_beta   90.00
_cell.angle_gamma   90.00
#
_symmetry.space_group_name_H-M   'P 1'
#
loop_
_entity.id
_entity.type
_entity.pdbx_description
1 polymer ?
#
loop_
_entity_poly.entity_id
_entity_poly.type
_entity_poly.pdbx_seq_one_letter_code
_entity_poly.pdbx_strand_id
1 'polypeptide(L)'
;MNHELDHTVDAAKKELDAGLLELFERCSYLYNEAFYANTELAILRELSKASSDYENEVICAGCFFSFTQLAINESCFMNCARLFDAKSEVSIRNLIEDVKSHSAEIDALAISIFGDRPNFDRLNPIVHPLAEDEERFYPKEVESQRSYEKLFGNHYRMVTVCITTHDLSNLWKKRLNSLRKLTDMLRDQRNKVFAHSDMEALKYDELVRRLPLTYGEIQKLIDFALDLTIELFAKITGIEKDRLPKNYNDIQGLLKYAEVGMEAVEQHLGNL
;
A
#
# COMPACT_ATOMS: atom_id res chain seq x y z
N MET A 1 -16.42 -9.89 -4.32
CA MET A 1 -15.20 -9.39 -4.98
C MET A 1 -15.63 -8.82 -6.32
N ASN A 2 -16.11 -7.58 -6.32
CA ASN A 2 -16.54 -6.93 -7.55
C ASN A 2 -15.29 -6.43 -8.28
N HIS A 3 -14.97 -7.06 -9.42
CA HIS A 3 -14.36 -6.31 -10.50
C HIS A 3 -15.37 -5.27 -10.95
N GLU A 4 -15.44 -4.14 -10.25
CA GLU A 4 -15.89 -2.92 -10.91
C GLU A 4 -14.82 -2.62 -11.96
N LEU A 5 -15.06 -3.14 -13.17
CA LEU A 5 -14.53 -2.57 -14.39
C LEU A 5 -15.01 -1.12 -14.40
N ASP A 6 -14.19 -0.27 -13.80
CA ASP A 6 -14.38 1.16 -13.76
C ASP A 6 -14.36 1.62 -15.23
N HIS A 7 -15.54 1.82 -15.81
CA HIS A 7 -15.72 2.20 -17.22
C HIS A 7 -14.88 3.43 -17.61
N THR A 8 -14.52 4.24 -16.61
CA THR A 8 -13.62 5.38 -16.68
C THR A 8 -12.17 4.97 -16.98
N VAL A 9 -11.68 3.88 -16.37
CA VAL A 9 -10.35 3.32 -16.62
C VAL A 9 -10.26 2.71 -18.03
N ASP A 10 -11.30 2.02 -18.47
CA ASP A 10 -11.34 1.44 -19.83
C ASP A 10 -11.43 2.49 -20.93
N ALA A 11 -12.00 3.66 -20.64
CA ALA A 11 -11.94 4.82 -21.54
C ALA A 11 -10.53 5.40 -21.59
N ALA A 12 -9.87 5.61 -20.43
CA ALA A 12 -8.51 6.12 -20.37
C ALA A 12 -7.50 5.23 -21.12
N LYS A 13 -7.63 3.90 -21.00
CA LYS A 13 -6.77 2.94 -21.72
C LYS A 13 -6.82 3.06 -23.24
N LYS A 14 -7.96 3.45 -23.82
CA LYS A 14 -8.12 3.53 -25.28
C LYS A 14 -7.35 4.69 -25.90
N GLU A 15 -6.92 5.65 -25.09
CA GLU A 15 -6.20 6.85 -25.52
C GLU A 15 -4.68 6.73 -25.31
N LEU A 16 -4.20 5.65 -24.67
CA LEU A 16 -2.78 5.39 -24.45
C LEU A 16 -2.14 4.77 -25.70
N ASP A 17 -0.90 5.17 -26.00
CA ASP A 17 -0.07 4.42 -26.93
C ASP A 17 0.32 3.05 -26.34
N ALA A 18 0.88 2.17 -27.18
CA ALA A 18 1.20 0.81 -26.79
C ALA A 18 2.22 0.72 -25.64
N GLY A 19 3.16 1.67 -25.53
CA GLY A 19 4.19 1.67 -24.47
C GLY A 19 3.61 2.09 -23.12
N LEU A 20 2.81 3.16 -23.11
CA LEU A 20 2.10 3.61 -21.92
C LEU A 20 1.01 2.61 -21.46
N LEU A 21 0.40 1.88 -22.40
CA LEU A 21 -0.56 0.82 -22.05
C LEU A 21 0.10 -0.31 -21.28
N GLU A 22 1.28 -0.78 -21.72
CA GLU A 22 2.02 -1.83 -21.00
C GLU A 22 2.47 -1.35 -19.61
N LEU A 23 2.96 -0.11 -19.51
CA LEU A 23 3.30 0.53 -18.23
C LEU A 23 2.08 0.58 -17.30
N PHE A 24 0.93 0.97 -17.84
CA PHE A 24 -0.34 1.04 -17.12
C PHE A 24 -0.75 -0.33 -16.58
N GLU A 25 -0.68 -1.39 -17.38
CA GLU A 25 -1.05 -2.74 -16.98
C GLU A 25 -0.15 -3.27 -15.85
N ARG A 26 1.17 -3.05 -15.96
CA ARG A 26 2.13 -3.40 -14.91
C ARG A 26 1.86 -2.62 -13.62
N CYS A 27 1.59 -1.31 -13.72
CA CYS A 27 1.22 -0.48 -12.59
C CYS A 27 -0.08 -0.98 -11.92
N SER A 28 -1.10 -1.29 -12.71
CA SER A 28 -2.39 -1.78 -12.19
C SER A 28 -2.26 -3.12 -11.48
N TYR A 29 -1.43 -4.02 -12.00
CA TYR A 29 -1.15 -5.30 -11.33
C TYR A 29 -0.47 -5.07 -9.98
N LEU A 30 0.60 -4.26 -9.95
CA LEU A 30 1.35 -3.97 -8.72
C LEU A 30 0.50 -3.20 -7.69
N TYR A 31 -0.36 -2.29 -8.15
CA TYR A 31 -1.36 -1.65 -7.29
C TYR A 31 -2.25 -2.69 -6.60
N ASN A 32 -2.81 -3.65 -7.34
CA ASN A 32 -3.69 -4.66 -6.78
C ASN A 32 -2.97 -5.53 -5.75
N GLU A 33 -1.75 -5.99 -6.02
CA GLU A 33 -0.95 -6.75 -5.05
C GLU A 33 -0.67 -5.94 -3.77
N ALA A 34 -0.34 -4.65 -3.91
CA ALA A 34 -0.11 -3.76 -2.77
C ALA A 34 -1.40 -3.47 -2.00
N PHE A 35 -2.52 -3.27 -2.69
CA PHE A 35 -3.83 -3.07 -2.11
C PHE A 35 -4.31 -4.28 -1.31
N TYR A 36 -4.13 -5.49 -1.85
CA TYR A 36 -4.44 -6.73 -1.14
C TYR A 36 -3.57 -6.91 0.09
N ALA A 37 -2.25 -6.75 -0.03
CA ALA A 37 -1.35 -6.83 1.11
C ALA A 37 -1.73 -5.81 2.21
N ASN A 38 -2.08 -4.58 1.84
CA ASN A 38 -2.50 -3.55 2.80
C ASN A 38 -3.83 -3.91 3.47
N THR A 39 -4.78 -4.45 2.71
CA THR A 39 -6.07 -4.90 3.22
C THR A 39 -5.90 -6.03 4.23
N GLU A 40 -5.10 -7.03 3.89
CA GLU A 40 -4.80 -8.16 4.75
C GLU A 40 -4.09 -7.72 6.04
N LEU A 41 -3.13 -6.80 5.94
CA LEU A 41 -2.45 -6.22 7.08
C LEU A 41 -3.42 -5.41 7.99
N ALA A 42 -4.35 -4.67 7.39
CA ALA A 42 -5.38 -3.95 8.14
C ALA A 42 -6.33 -4.92 8.87
N ILE A 43 -6.78 -5.98 8.21
CA ILE A 43 -7.62 -7.02 8.82
C ILE A 43 -6.87 -7.72 9.96
N LEU A 44 -5.58 -8.05 9.80
CA LEU A 44 -4.78 -8.65 10.88
C LEU A 44 -4.72 -7.77 12.12
N ARG A 45 -4.61 -6.44 11.95
CA ARG A 45 -4.67 -5.51 13.08
C ARG A 45 -6.03 -5.52 13.76
N GLU A 46 -7.12 -5.58 13.00
CA GLU A 46 -8.47 -5.66 13.56
C GLU A 46 -8.72 -6.99 14.27
N LEU A 47 -8.25 -8.11 13.72
CA LEU A 47 -8.31 -9.41 14.39
C LEU A 47 -7.46 -9.44 15.66
N SER A 48 -6.30 -8.77 15.67
CA SER A 48 -5.46 -8.66 16.88
C SER A 48 -6.13 -7.84 17.98
N LYS A 49 -6.87 -6.78 17.63
CA LYS A 49 -7.69 -6.02 18.58
C LYS A 49 -8.88 -6.83 19.08
N ALA A 50 -9.53 -7.58 18.18
CA ALA A 50 -10.64 -8.46 18.56
C ALA A 50 -10.23 -9.48 19.63
N SER A 51 -9.02 -10.02 19.55
CA SER A 51 -8.49 -10.94 20.57
C SER A 51 -8.31 -10.31 21.96
N SER A 52 -8.19 -8.97 22.07
CA SER A 52 -8.13 -8.28 23.37
C SER A 52 -9.48 -7.75 23.82
N ASP A 53 -10.27 -7.23 22.88
CA ASP A 53 -11.48 -6.47 23.20
C ASP A 53 -12.72 -7.37 23.31
N TYR A 54 -12.68 -8.56 22.69
CA TYR A 54 -13.77 -9.55 22.61
C TYR A 54 -13.25 -10.97 22.87
N GLU A 55 -12.52 -11.16 23.97
CA GLU A 55 -11.85 -12.43 24.29
C GLU A 55 -12.84 -13.60 24.35
N ASN A 56 -14.00 -13.41 24.98
CA ASN A 56 -15.01 -14.46 25.14
C ASN A 56 -15.59 -14.91 23.79
N GLU A 57 -15.90 -13.94 22.93
CA GLU A 57 -16.44 -14.14 21.58
C GLU A 57 -15.42 -14.89 20.71
N VAL A 58 -14.15 -14.50 20.82
CA VAL A 58 -13.05 -15.13 20.09
C VAL A 58 -12.84 -16.58 20.56
N ILE A 59 -12.91 -16.84 21.88
CA ILE A 59 -12.80 -18.21 22.44
C ILE A 59 -13.89 -19.12 21.88
N CYS A 60 -15.13 -18.63 21.75
CA CYS A 60 -16.23 -19.39 21.16
C CYS A 60 -15.97 -19.84 19.72
N ALA A 61 -15.12 -19.13 18.97
CA ALA A 61 -14.75 -19.44 17.59
C ALA A 61 -13.23 -19.57 17.40
N GLY A 62 -12.50 -20.07 18.41
CA GLY A 62 -11.04 -20.01 18.45
C GLY A 62 -10.33 -20.64 17.25
N CYS A 63 -10.88 -21.74 16.70
CA CYS A 63 -10.35 -22.37 15.48
C CYS A 63 -10.43 -21.41 14.28
N PHE A 64 -11.58 -20.76 14.07
CA PHE A 64 -11.77 -19.80 12.99
C PHE A 64 -10.77 -18.64 13.11
N PHE A 65 -10.72 -17.96 14.26
CA PHE A 65 -9.81 -16.83 14.45
C PHE A 65 -8.34 -17.21 14.25
N SER A 66 -7.90 -18.35 14.81
CA SER A 66 -6.50 -18.79 14.73
C SER A 66 -6.08 -19.10 13.29
N PHE A 67 -6.87 -19.91 12.57
CA PHE A 67 -6.53 -20.29 11.20
C PHE A 67 -6.72 -19.13 10.21
N THR A 68 -7.68 -18.23 10.45
CA THR A 68 -7.85 -17.01 9.66
C THR A 68 -6.66 -16.07 9.85
N GLN A 69 -6.20 -15.82 11.08
CA GLN A 69 -5.02 -15.00 11.33
C GLN A 69 -3.77 -15.59 10.65
N LEU A 70 -3.57 -16.91 10.75
CA LEU A 70 -2.45 -17.58 10.08
C LEU A 70 -2.53 -17.38 8.55
N ALA A 71 -3.64 -17.74 7.92
CA ALA A 71 -3.79 -17.67 6.47
C ALA A 71 -3.62 -16.23 5.92
N ILE A 72 -4.19 -15.23 6.61
CA ILE A 72 -4.06 -13.83 6.20
C ILE A 72 -2.62 -13.34 6.38
N ASN A 73 -1.92 -13.76 7.44
CA ASN A 73 -0.51 -13.40 7.63
C ASN A 73 0.38 -13.96 6.51
N GLU A 74 0.20 -15.23 6.14
CA GLU A 74 0.94 -15.84 5.03
C GLU A 74 0.66 -15.15 3.70
N SER A 75 -0.62 -14.85 3.42
CA SER A 75 -1.04 -14.18 2.18
C SER A 75 -0.49 -12.75 2.10
N CYS A 76 -0.63 -11.96 3.18
CA CYS A 76 -0.10 -10.60 3.29
C CYS A 76 1.39 -10.57 3.01
N PHE A 77 2.13 -11.49 3.63
CA PHE A 77 3.57 -11.59 3.46
C PHE A 77 3.91 -11.94 2.01
N MET A 78 3.24 -12.92 1.41
CA MET A 78 3.51 -13.36 0.05
C MET A 78 3.20 -12.27 -0.99
N ASN A 79 2.05 -11.61 -0.87
CA ASN A 79 1.64 -10.49 -1.73
C ASN A 79 2.67 -9.35 -1.62
N CYS A 80 3.08 -8.98 -0.40
CA CYS A 80 4.13 -7.99 -0.20
C CYS A 80 5.47 -8.43 -0.82
N ALA A 81 5.86 -9.70 -0.68
CA ALA A 81 7.11 -10.22 -1.20
C ALA A 81 7.19 -10.23 -2.73
N ARG A 82 6.06 -10.47 -3.42
CA ARG A 82 6.00 -10.43 -4.90
C ARG A 82 6.32 -9.04 -5.44
N LEU A 83 5.83 -7.98 -4.80
CA LEU A 83 6.07 -6.58 -5.22
C LEU A 83 7.55 -6.24 -5.39
N PHE A 84 8.40 -6.84 -4.54
CA PHE A 84 9.84 -6.54 -4.46
C PHE A 84 10.73 -7.69 -4.95
N ASP A 85 10.17 -8.69 -5.65
CA ASP A 85 10.97 -9.79 -6.17
C ASP A 85 11.88 -9.33 -7.31
N ALA A 86 13.19 -9.31 -7.05
CA ALA A 86 14.20 -8.95 -8.03
C ALA A 86 14.28 -9.92 -9.22
N LYS A 87 13.71 -11.13 -9.11
CA LYS A 87 13.63 -12.10 -10.22
C LYS A 87 12.37 -11.96 -11.06
N SER A 88 11.38 -11.19 -10.61
CA SER A 88 10.13 -10.97 -11.33
C SER A 88 10.32 -9.93 -12.43
N GLU A 89 9.74 -10.20 -13.61
CA GLU A 89 9.63 -9.20 -14.69
C GLU A 89 8.72 -8.04 -14.26
N VAL A 90 7.71 -8.32 -13.43
CA VAL A 90 6.79 -7.33 -12.89
C VAL A 90 7.12 -7.10 -11.41
N SER A 91 7.82 -6.00 -11.12
CA SER A 91 8.23 -5.59 -9.77
C SER A 91 8.25 -4.07 -9.65
N ILE A 92 8.21 -3.54 -8.43
CA ILE A 92 8.32 -2.10 -8.16
C ILE A 92 9.62 -1.53 -8.72
N ARG A 93 10.72 -2.29 -8.68
CA ARG A 93 12.00 -1.88 -9.26
C ARG A 93 11.89 -1.66 -10.77
N ASN A 94 11.33 -2.63 -11.49
CA ASN A 94 11.22 -2.55 -12.94
C ASN A 94 10.23 -1.45 -13.35
N LEU A 95 9.12 -1.30 -12.61
CA LEU A 95 8.17 -0.22 -12.83
C LEU A 95 8.83 1.17 -12.74
N ILE A 96 9.73 1.40 -11.78
CA ILE A 96 10.47 2.67 -11.68
C ILE A 96 11.35 2.92 -12.92
N GLU A 97 12.02 1.89 -13.43
CA GLU A 97 12.86 2.03 -14.63
C GLU A 97 12.01 2.21 -15.90
N ASP A 98 10.84 1.59 -15.97
CA ASP A 98 9.87 1.77 -17.06
C ASP A 98 9.32 3.21 -17.06
N VAL A 99 8.93 3.75 -15.90
CA VAL A 99 8.50 5.16 -15.75
C VAL A 99 9.60 6.11 -16.18
N LYS A 100 10.85 5.83 -15.79
CA LYS A 100 11.98 6.66 -16.20
C LYS A 100 12.14 6.70 -17.72
N SER A 101 11.98 5.54 -18.36
CA SER A 101 12.09 5.38 -19.81
C SER A 101 10.97 6.12 -20.56
N HIS A 102 9.76 6.18 -19.98
CA HIS A 102 8.59 6.86 -20.54
C HIS A 102 8.34 8.26 -19.99
N SER A 103 9.34 8.87 -19.36
CA SER A 103 9.17 10.12 -18.60
C SER A 103 8.63 11.28 -19.44
N ALA A 104 9.10 11.41 -20.69
CA ALA A 104 8.64 12.47 -21.60
C ALA A 104 7.18 12.29 -22.02
N GLU A 105 6.73 11.05 -22.26
CA GLU A 105 5.33 10.78 -22.64
C GLU A 105 4.39 11.03 -21.46
N ILE A 106 4.79 10.64 -20.24
CA ILE A 106 4.01 10.89 -19.02
C ILE A 106 3.92 12.39 -18.72
N ASP A 107 5.02 13.14 -18.86
CA ASP A 107 5.00 14.60 -18.70
C ASP A 107 4.09 15.26 -19.74
N ALA A 108 4.14 14.83 -21.00
CA ALA A 108 3.25 15.33 -22.05
C ALA A 108 1.77 15.03 -21.77
N LEU A 109 1.48 13.84 -21.25
CA LEU A 109 0.14 13.43 -20.85
C LEU A 109 -0.37 14.28 -19.68
N ALA A 110 0.45 14.51 -18.66
CA ALA A 110 0.11 15.38 -17.54
C ALA A 110 -0.19 16.82 -18.01
N ILE A 111 0.58 17.35 -18.96
CA ILE A 111 0.32 18.66 -19.58
C ILE A 111 -1.01 18.65 -20.34
N SER A 112 -1.32 17.57 -21.07
CA SER A 112 -2.58 17.43 -21.81
C SER A 112 -3.80 17.42 -20.87
N ILE A 113 -3.72 16.64 -19.78
CA ILE A 113 -4.84 16.47 -18.84
C ILE A 113 -5.02 17.69 -17.93
N PHE A 114 -3.92 18.30 -17.47
CA PHE A 114 -3.94 19.30 -16.40
C PHE A 114 -3.50 20.71 -16.84
N GLY A 115 -3.08 20.89 -18.08
CA GLY A 115 -2.45 22.13 -18.57
C GLY A 115 -3.34 23.37 -18.56
N ASP A 116 -4.66 23.21 -18.49
CA ASP A 116 -5.63 24.30 -18.39
C ASP A 116 -5.83 24.78 -16.95
N ARG A 117 -5.23 24.12 -15.96
CA ARG A 117 -5.35 24.52 -14.55
C ARG A 117 -4.62 25.85 -14.29
N PRO A 118 -5.19 26.74 -13.46
CA PRO A 118 -4.49 27.95 -13.05
C PRO A 118 -3.20 27.59 -12.29
N ASN A 119 -2.11 28.31 -12.59
CA ASN A 119 -0.78 28.09 -12.00
C ASN A 119 -0.12 26.73 -12.32
N PHE A 120 -0.52 26.07 -13.40
CA PHE A 120 0.15 24.85 -13.87
C PHE A 120 1.58 25.13 -14.36
N ASP A 121 2.57 24.44 -13.81
CA ASP A 121 3.96 24.55 -14.24
C ASP A 121 4.24 23.58 -15.39
N ARG A 122 4.38 24.11 -16.62
CA ARG A 122 4.68 23.30 -17.81
C ARG A 122 6.10 22.73 -17.83
N LEU A 123 7.04 23.31 -17.08
CA LEU A 123 8.40 22.79 -16.96
C LEU A 123 8.48 21.65 -15.95
N ASN A 124 7.61 21.67 -14.94
CA ASN A 124 7.51 20.66 -13.90
C ASN A 124 6.04 20.20 -13.76
N PRO A 125 5.53 19.44 -14.74
CA PRO A 125 4.10 19.18 -14.88
C PRO A 125 3.53 18.26 -13.80
N ILE A 126 4.39 17.64 -13.01
CA ILE A 126 4.02 16.64 -12.02
C ILE A 126 3.94 17.28 -10.64
N VAL A 127 2.74 17.31 -10.06
CA VAL A 127 2.58 17.65 -8.65
C VAL A 127 2.77 16.37 -7.82
N HIS A 128 3.75 16.38 -6.92
CA HIS A 128 4.09 15.27 -6.05
C HIS A 128 3.95 15.68 -4.57
N PRO A 129 3.13 14.99 -3.78
CA PRO A 129 3.03 15.24 -2.34
C PRO A 129 4.19 14.56 -1.60
N LEU A 130 4.97 15.35 -0.86
CA LEU A 130 6.16 14.86 -0.15
C LEU A 130 5.77 14.04 1.08
N ALA A 131 6.38 12.87 1.21
CA ALA A 131 6.50 12.15 2.46
C ALA A 131 7.43 12.90 3.44
N GLU A 132 7.25 12.67 4.73
CA GLU A 132 8.01 13.35 5.79
C GLU A 132 9.54 13.18 5.63
N ASP A 133 9.99 12.01 5.16
CA ASP A 133 11.40 11.74 4.93
C ASP A 133 11.94 12.29 3.59
N GLU A 134 11.06 12.75 2.70
CA GLU A 134 11.39 13.43 1.45
C GLU A 134 11.53 14.95 1.63
N GLU A 135 10.87 15.54 2.63
CA GLU A 135 10.92 16.98 2.90
C GLU A 135 12.34 17.55 3.04
N ARG A 136 13.26 16.74 3.56
CA ARG A 136 14.69 17.11 3.69
C ARG A 136 15.36 17.44 2.34
N PHE A 137 14.80 16.96 1.23
CA PHE A 137 15.31 17.22 -0.12
C PHE A 137 14.76 18.53 -0.72
N TYR A 138 13.71 19.11 -0.12
CA TYR A 138 13.00 20.30 -0.60
C TYR A 138 12.81 21.35 0.52
N PRO A 139 13.90 21.81 1.18
CA PRO A 139 13.79 22.65 2.36
C PRO A 139 13.11 24.00 2.09
N LYS A 140 13.26 24.56 0.87
CA LYS A 140 12.68 25.86 0.50
C LYS A 140 11.18 25.77 0.32
N GLU A 141 10.71 24.72 -0.34
CA GLU A 141 9.29 24.47 -0.61
C GLU A 141 8.55 24.17 0.70
N VAL A 142 9.18 23.36 1.57
CA VAL A 142 8.68 23.06 2.92
C VAL A 142 8.59 24.33 3.77
N GLU A 143 9.65 25.14 3.82
CA GLU A 143 9.65 26.39 4.58
C GLU A 143 8.58 27.36 4.08
N SER A 144 8.48 27.54 2.76
CA SER A 144 7.49 28.41 2.14
C SER A 144 6.07 27.97 2.51
N GLN A 145 5.70 26.71 2.26
CA GLN A 145 4.33 26.22 2.48
C GLN A 145 3.95 26.19 3.96
N ARG A 146 4.85 25.74 4.84
CA ARG A 146 4.59 25.73 6.30
C ARG A 146 4.60 27.12 6.93
N SER A 147 5.30 28.10 6.34
CA SER A 147 5.24 29.49 6.81
C SER A 147 3.84 30.10 6.63
N TYR A 148 3.16 29.77 5.51
CA TYR A 148 1.78 30.16 5.28
C TYR A 148 0.82 29.49 6.26
N GLU A 149 1.02 28.22 6.62
CA GLU A 149 0.16 27.50 7.58
C GLU A 149 0.17 28.14 8.98
N LYS A 150 1.31 28.65 9.44
CA LYS A 150 1.42 29.36 10.72
C LYS A 150 0.55 30.63 10.76
N LEU A 151 0.31 31.27 9.61
CA LEU A 151 -0.51 32.49 9.51
C LEU A 151 -2.02 32.20 9.54
N PHE A 152 -2.44 31.00 9.12
CA PHE A 152 -3.86 30.63 8.97
C PHE A 152 -4.32 29.51 9.92
N GLY A 153 -3.53 29.21 10.95
CA GLY A 153 -3.90 28.32 12.06
C GLY A 153 -3.66 26.84 11.77
N ASN A 154 -2.41 26.38 11.91
CA ASN A 154 -1.98 24.97 12.02
C ASN A 154 -2.86 23.92 11.32
N HIS A 155 -3.09 24.09 10.02
CA HIS A 155 -3.54 22.99 9.19
C HIS A 155 -2.27 22.26 8.78
N TYR A 156 -2.03 21.05 9.27
CA TYR A 156 -0.97 20.17 8.76
C TYR A 156 -1.37 19.77 7.32
N ARG A 157 -1.10 20.60 6.31
CA ARG A 157 -1.28 20.18 4.92
C ARG A 157 -0.01 19.49 4.46
N MET A 158 -0.20 18.50 3.60
CA MET A 158 0.89 17.83 2.93
C MET A 158 1.63 18.84 2.04
N VAL A 159 2.96 18.89 2.16
CA VAL A 159 3.80 19.75 1.31
C VAL A 159 3.86 19.13 -0.08
N THR A 160 3.60 19.91 -1.12
CA THR A 160 3.66 19.43 -2.52
C THR A 160 4.78 20.11 -3.30
N VAL A 161 5.40 19.41 -4.24
CA VAL A 161 6.39 19.98 -5.16
C VAL A 161 5.98 19.75 -6.61
N CYS A 162 6.30 20.71 -7.48
CA CYS A 162 6.23 20.53 -8.92
C CYS A 162 7.56 19.92 -9.38
N ILE A 163 7.52 18.79 -10.05
CA ILE A 163 8.68 18.03 -10.52
C ILE A 163 8.46 17.50 -11.94
N THR A 164 9.51 17.00 -12.59
CA THR A 164 9.40 16.20 -13.83
C THR A 164 9.18 14.72 -13.49
N THR A 165 8.60 13.94 -14.40
CA THR A 165 8.49 12.48 -14.21
C THR A 165 9.87 11.83 -14.07
N HIS A 166 10.88 12.33 -14.79
CA HIS A 166 12.25 11.85 -14.66
C HIS A 166 12.78 12.01 -13.22
N ASP A 167 12.64 13.19 -12.62
CA ASP A 167 13.16 13.44 -11.28
C ASP A 167 12.33 12.75 -10.19
N LEU A 168 11.02 12.59 -10.40
CA LEU A 168 10.16 11.76 -9.56
C LEU A 168 10.63 10.29 -9.57
N SER A 169 10.95 9.73 -10.74
CA SER A 169 11.48 8.35 -10.82
C SER A 169 12.79 8.19 -10.04
N ASN A 170 13.65 9.22 -10.05
CA ASN A 170 14.88 9.23 -9.27
C ASN A 170 14.62 9.33 -7.76
N LEU A 171 13.60 10.08 -7.34
CA LEU A 171 13.15 10.15 -5.94
C LEU A 171 12.64 8.79 -5.46
N TRP A 172 11.75 8.15 -6.22
CA TRP A 172 11.27 6.80 -5.93
C TRP A 172 12.40 5.78 -5.87
N LYS A 173 13.39 5.86 -6.76
CA LYS A 173 14.58 5.02 -6.73
C LYS A 173 15.40 5.21 -5.44
N LYS A 174 15.55 6.46 -4.96
CA LYS A 174 16.20 6.75 -3.68
C LYS A 174 15.43 6.15 -2.50
N ARG A 175 14.10 6.25 -2.50
CA ARG A 175 13.24 5.63 -1.48
C ARG A 175 13.36 4.11 -1.49
N LEU A 176 13.26 3.46 -2.65
CA LEU A 176 13.46 2.02 -2.76
C LEU A 176 14.84 1.60 -2.22
N ASN A 177 15.90 2.37 -2.51
CA ASN A 177 17.23 2.09 -1.97
C ASN A 177 17.32 2.23 -0.44
N SER A 178 16.60 3.19 0.16
CA SER A 178 16.52 3.27 1.63
C SER A 178 15.81 2.08 2.27
N LEU A 179 14.91 1.42 1.52
CA LEU A 179 14.18 0.24 1.96
C LEU A 179 14.92 -1.08 1.66
N ARG A 180 16.14 -1.03 1.07
CA ARG A 180 16.88 -2.22 0.62
C ARG A 180 17.03 -3.30 1.69
N LYS A 181 17.33 -2.89 2.94
CA LYS A 181 17.48 -3.85 4.05
C LYS A 181 16.18 -4.62 4.30
N LEU A 182 15.03 -3.93 4.24
CA LEU A 182 13.73 -4.55 4.45
C LEU A 182 13.36 -5.46 3.27
N THR A 183 13.64 -5.04 2.03
CA THR A 183 13.40 -5.90 0.85
C THR A 183 14.28 -7.15 0.84
N ASP A 184 15.53 -7.04 1.30
CA ASP A 184 16.44 -8.20 1.43
C ASP A 184 15.92 -9.18 2.49
N MET A 185 15.51 -8.67 3.66
CA MET A 185 14.90 -9.49 4.72
C MET A 185 13.61 -10.17 4.24
N LEU A 186 12.76 -9.45 3.52
CA LEU A 186 11.49 -9.97 2.97
C LEU A 186 11.77 -11.13 2.00
N ARG A 187 12.76 -10.97 1.12
CA ARG A 187 13.16 -12.02 0.19
C ARG A 187 13.73 -13.24 0.91
N ASP A 188 14.58 -13.02 1.90
CA ASP A 188 15.22 -14.11 2.65
C ASP A 188 14.18 -14.90 3.45
N GLN A 189 13.23 -14.21 4.09
CA GLN A 189 12.14 -14.85 4.82
C GLN A 189 11.17 -15.57 3.87
N ARG A 190 10.83 -15.00 2.70
CA ARG A 190 10.05 -15.71 1.67
C ARG A 190 10.69 -17.03 1.27
N ASN A 191 11.98 -16.99 0.92
CA ASN A 191 12.69 -18.16 0.42
C ASN A 191 12.84 -19.25 1.48
N LYS A 192 13.03 -18.88 2.76
CA LYS A 192 13.29 -19.82 3.87
C LYS A 192 12.04 -20.32 4.58
N VAL A 193 10.96 -19.53 4.57
CA VAL A 193 9.76 -19.81 5.38
C VAL A 193 8.57 -20.22 4.51
N PHE A 194 8.42 -19.60 3.34
CA PHE A 194 7.18 -19.71 2.56
C PHE A 194 7.32 -20.42 1.21
N ALA A 195 8.52 -20.47 0.63
CA ALA A 195 8.73 -20.99 -0.73
C ALA A 195 9.31 -22.42 -0.82
N HIS A 196 9.85 -22.97 0.28
CA HIS A 196 10.47 -24.30 0.27
C HIS A 196 10.01 -25.16 1.45
N SER A 197 9.49 -26.35 1.15
CA SER A 197 9.25 -27.44 2.11
C SER A 197 10.54 -28.19 2.42
N ASP A 198 11.63 -27.46 2.68
CA ASP A 198 12.91 -28.05 3.02
C ASP A 198 13.04 -28.29 4.54
N MET A 199 14.06 -29.04 4.96
CA MET A 199 14.28 -29.35 6.38
C MET A 199 14.52 -28.08 7.22
N GLU A 200 14.82 -26.93 6.60
CA GLU A 200 14.94 -25.65 7.29
C GLU A 200 13.57 -25.07 7.66
N ALA A 201 12.51 -25.32 6.86
CA ALA A 201 11.14 -24.95 7.21
C ALA A 201 10.65 -25.58 8.53
N LEU A 202 11.22 -26.73 8.94
CA LEU A 202 10.96 -27.35 10.25
C LEU A 202 11.48 -26.52 11.44
N LYS A 203 12.31 -25.50 11.20
CA LYS A 203 12.82 -24.55 12.20
C LYS A 203 12.11 -23.20 12.11
N TYR A 204 10.83 -23.20 11.76
CA TYR A 204 9.99 -22.00 11.60
C TYR A 204 10.18 -21.00 12.75
N ASP A 205 10.05 -21.46 14.00
CA ASP A 205 10.18 -20.58 15.18
C ASP A 205 11.58 -19.97 15.33
N GLU A 206 12.64 -20.68 14.94
CA GLU A 206 14.00 -20.16 14.98
C GLU A 206 14.26 -19.16 13.85
N LEU A 207 13.69 -19.40 12.67
CA LEU A 207 13.79 -18.52 11.50
C LEU A 207 13.01 -17.22 11.69
N VAL A 208 11.78 -17.30 12.20
CA VAL A 208 10.95 -16.14 12.53
C VAL A 208 11.60 -15.31 13.64
N ARG A 209 12.23 -15.94 14.64
CA ARG A 209 12.99 -15.23 15.68
C ARG A 209 14.28 -14.58 15.18
N ARG A 210 14.92 -15.12 14.13
CA ARG A 210 16.16 -14.58 13.56
C ARG A 210 15.94 -13.46 12.53
N LEU A 211 14.76 -13.38 11.91
CA LEU A 211 14.42 -12.39 10.87
C LEU A 211 13.01 -11.79 11.05
N PRO A 212 12.62 -11.24 12.21
CA PRO A 212 11.26 -10.73 12.36
C PRO A 212 11.13 -9.39 11.63
N LEU A 213 10.56 -9.42 10.43
CA LEU A 213 9.91 -8.23 9.88
C LEU A 213 8.68 -7.93 10.74
N THR A 214 8.68 -6.76 11.36
CA THR A 214 7.54 -6.28 12.15
C THR A 214 6.41 -5.83 11.25
N TYR A 215 5.18 -5.79 11.78
CA TYR A 215 4.04 -5.20 11.06
C TYR A 215 4.30 -3.77 10.58
N GLY A 216 5.06 -2.97 11.34
CA GLY A 216 5.44 -1.63 10.93
C GLY A 216 6.44 -1.61 9.76
N GLU A 217 7.34 -2.57 9.67
CA GLU A 217 8.27 -2.70 8.55
C GLU A 217 7.59 -3.20 7.28
N ILE A 218 6.67 -4.16 7.40
CA ILE A 218 5.82 -4.61 6.28
C ILE A 218 4.94 -3.44 5.78
N GLN A 219 4.34 -2.68 6.70
CA GLN A 219 3.56 -1.50 6.34
C GLN A 219 4.38 -0.49 5.53
N LYS A 220 5.63 -0.20 5.92
CA LYS A 220 6.50 0.73 5.17
C LYS A 220 6.74 0.29 3.73
N LEU A 221 6.88 -1.01 3.50
CA LEU A 221 7.06 -1.57 2.15
C LEU A 221 5.78 -1.45 1.33
N ILE A 222 4.64 -1.81 1.92
CA ILE A 222 3.31 -1.69 1.31
C ILE A 222 2.99 -0.22 0.99
N ASP A 223 3.21 0.68 1.93
CA ASP A 223 2.97 2.12 1.78
C ASP A 223 3.78 2.69 0.63
N PHE A 224 5.07 2.32 0.51
CA PHE A 224 5.89 2.74 -0.62
C PHE A 224 5.36 2.24 -1.96
N ALA A 225 4.92 0.98 -2.03
CA ALA A 225 4.33 0.43 -3.24
C ALA A 225 3.00 1.12 -3.61
N LEU A 226 2.14 1.39 -2.62
CA LEU A 226 0.88 2.11 -2.82
C LEU A 226 1.11 3.56 -3.22
N ASP A 227 2.00 4.29 -2.54
CA ASP A 227 2.35 5.68 -2.87
C ASP A 227 2.71 5.78 -4.35
N LEU A 228 3.66 4.95 -4.79
CA LEU A 228 4.14 4.94 -6.16
C LEU A 228 3.04 4.56 -7.16
N THR A 229 2.32 3.46 -6.91
CA THR A 229 1.36 2.93 -7.88
C THR A 229 0.11 3.79 -7.99
N ILE A 230 -0.43 4.32 -6.88
CA ILE A 230 -1.57 5.23 -6.89
C ILE A 230 -1.19 6.55 -7.57
N GLU A 231 -0.01 7.09 -7.23
CA GLU A 231 0.45 8.34 -7.82
C GLU A 231 0.70 8.21 -9.33
N LEU A 232 1.31 7.10 -9.78
CA LEU A 232 1.49 6.82 -11.21
C LEU A 232 0.13 6.62 -11.92
N PHE A 233 -0.78 5.87 -11.32
CA PHE A 233 -2.11 5.63 -11.87
C PHE A 233 -2.88 6.95 -12.07
N ALA A 234 -2.85 7.83 -11.08
CA ALA A 234 -3.49 9.14 -11.16
C ALA A 234 -2.85 10.04 -12.22
N LYS A 235 -1.53 9.94 -12.46
CA LYS A 235 -0.86 10.72 -13.52
C LYS A 235 -1.19 10.21 -14.92
N ILE A 236 -1.33 8.90 -15.10
CA ILE A 236 -1.65 8.30 -16.40
C ILE A 236 -3.14 8.46 -16.73
N THR A 237 -4.03 8.32 -15.74
CA THR A 237 -5.48 8.24 -15.99
C THR A 237 -6.29 9.43 -15.49
N GLY A 238 -5.71 10.26 -14.62
CA GLY A 238 -6.47 11.28 -13.87
C GLY A 238 -7.33 10.73 -12.75
N ILE A 239 -7.33 9.41 -12.50
CA ILE A 239 -8.18 8.74 -11.51
C ILE A 239 -7.35 8.39 -10.27
N GLU A 240 -7.81 8.83 -9.11
CA GLU A 240 -7.21 8.47 -7.82
C GLU A 240 -7.76 7.12 -7.35
N LYS A 241 -6.87 6.27 -6.83
CA LYS A 241 -7.21 4.94 -6.32
C LYS A 241 -7.21 4.91 -4.80
N ASP A 242 -8.12 4.14 -4.23
CA ASP A 242 -8.21 3.94 -2.78
C ASP A 242 -7.00 3.18 -2.23
N ARG A 243 -6.51 3.55 -1.03
CA ARG A 243 -5.43 2.82 -0.35
C ARG A 243 -5.90 1.57 0.39
N LEU A 244 -7.18 1.56 0.76
CA LEU A 244 -7.82 0.51 1.55
C LEU A 244 -9.29 0.38 1.13
N PRO A 245 -9.89 -0.81 1.23
CA PRO A 245 -11.31 -0.97 1.01
C PRO A 245 -12.09 -0.27 2.12
N LYS A 246 -13.30 0.17 1.79
CA LYS A 246 -14.26 0.61 2.79
C LYS A 246 -14.58 -0.55 3.73
N ASN A 247 -14.75 -0.25 5.01
CA ASN A 247 -15.24 -1.18 6.03
C ASN A 247 -14.34 -2.38 6.37
N TYR A 248 -13.01 -2.25 6.22
CA TYR A 248 -12.06 -3.30 6.67
C TYR A 248 -12.16 -3.63 8.17
N ASN A 249 -12.81 -2.78 8.96
CA ASN A 249 -13.05 -2.92 10.40
C ASN A 249 -14.44 -3.48 10.75
N ASP A 250 -15.23 -3.98 9.80
CA ASP A 250 -16.59 -4.51 10.03
C ASP A 250 -16.63 -5.64 11.06
N ILE A 251 -15.52 -6.38 11.23
CA ILE A 251 -15.40 -7.43 12.25
C ILE A 251 -15.68 -6.91 13.67
N GLN A 252 -15.34 -5.66 13.97
CA GLN A 252 -15.62 -5.04 15.27
C GLN A 252 -17.14 -4.87 15.49
N GLY A 253 -17.86 -4.48 14.44
CA GLY A 253 -19.31 -4.36 14.48
C GLY A 253 -19.97 -5.73 14.70
N LEU A 254 -19.48 -6.77 14.01
CA LEU A 254 -19.98 -8.13 14.17
C LEU A 254 -19.78 -8.65 15.61
N LEU A 255 -18.58 -8.48 16.16
CA LEU A 255 -18.24 -8.94 17.50
C LEU A 255 -19.05 -8.26 18.60
N LYS A 256 -19.31 -6.96 18.44
CA LYS A 256 -20.21 -6.23 19.34
C LYS A 256 -21.62 -6.82 19.39
N TYR A 257 -22.16 -7.31 18.27
CA TYR A 257 -23.46 -7.99 18.29
C TYR A 257 -23.37 -9.38 18.92
N ALA A 258 -22.24 -10.08 18.75
CA ALA A 258 -22.01 -11.36 19.39
C ALA A 258 -21.95 -11.24 20.92
N GLU A 259 -21.26 -10.22 21.44
CA GLU A 259 -21.20 -9.88 22.86
C GLU A 259 -22.59 -9.73 23.48
N VAL A 260 -23.42 -8.85 22.91
CA VAL A 260 -24.81 -8.63 23.35
C VAL A 260 -25.64 -9.93 23.29
N GLY A 261 -25.41 -10.76 22.28
CA GLY A 261 -26.05 -12.07 22.15
C GLY A 261 -25.65 -13.03 23.26
N MET A 262 -24.36 -13.07 23.62
CA MET A 262 -23.86 -13.91 24.70
C MET A 262 -24.38 -13.45 26.06
N GLU A 263 -24.39 -12.14 26.32
CA GLU A 263 -25.00 -11.58 27.54
C GLU A 263 -26.46 -12.01 27.70
N ALA A 264 -27.24 -11.97 26.63
CA ALA A 264 -28.64 -12.40 26.65
C ALA A 264 -28.79 -13.91 26.95
N VAL A 265 -27.90 -14.74 26.41
CA VAL A 265 -27.86 -16.18 26.70
C VAL A 265 -27.47 -16.45 28.15
N GLU A 266 -26.46 -15.76 28.68
CA GLU A 266 -26.03 -15.88 30.07
C GLU A 266 -27.13 -15.47 31.05
N GLN A 267 -27.83 -14.37 30.77
CA GLN A 267 -28.99 -13.95 31.57
C GLN A 267 -30.12 -14.98 31.53
N HIS A 268 -30.36 -15.63 30.40
CA HIS A 268 -31.36 -16.68 30.31
C HIS A 268 -30.97 -17.93 31.12
N LEU A 269 -29.69 -18.33 31.04
CA LEU A 269 -29.17 -19.50 31.76
C LEU A 269 -29.03 -19.27 33.27
N GLY A 270 -28.73 -18.05 33.72
CA GLY A 270 -28.65 -17.70 35.14
C GLY A 270 -30.01 -17.57 35.84
N ASN A 271 -31.11 -17.53 35.08
CA ASN A 271 -32.48 -17.48 35.58
C ASN A 271 -33.18 -18.87 35.59
N LEU A 272 -32.45 -19.94 35.24
CA LEU A 272 -32.86 -21.35 35.33
C LEU A 272 -32.30 -22.00 36.60
#